data_AF-A0A316SKU2-F1
#
_entry.id   AF-A0A316SKU2-F1
#
_cell.length_a   1.000
_cell.length_b   1.000
_cell.length_c   1.000
_cell.angle_alpha   90.00
_cell.angle_beta   90.00
_cell.angle_gamma   90.00
#
_symmetry.space_group_name_H-M   'P 1'
#
loop_
_entity.id
_entity.type
_entity.pdbx_description
1 polymer ?
#
loop_
_entity_poly.entity_id
_entity_poly.type
_entity_poly.pdbx_seq_one_letter_code
_entity_poly.pdbx_strand_id
1 'polypeptide(L)'
;MKKKILPMFFLLSLAIGLCIAVSGCSALKLKAPANLRVSDDGFLSWDEVDGAAAYRVFINDGVFDTDENRLDIFWLTDSYDVYLIDVVALDAKNRIKSESSELFEYDLQDSGGWTLQYNGEGYDVAGTEDSKNVVSGKVILPSVYNDLPVTGIADAAFMLCKNLTSIIIPDSITEIGQAAFNCCTSLARAELPRRLQSLERIAFGGCKTLTELKIPKTVQYISGEMMNGCNGITTLEIEEGNEIYESQGNCIVRKADRQLVCGTKNCEIPENIASVGENAFYKMDIEKLSLPKGVESIGTAAF
;
A
#
# COMPACT_ATOMS: atom_id res chain seq x y z
N MET A 1 26.02 -16.54 0.67
CA MET A 1 26.56 -17.05 -0.61
C MET A 1 25.40 -17.35 -1.54
N LYS A 2 25.06 -16.43 -2.43
CA LYS A 2 23.99 -16.63 -3.42
C LYS A 2 24.47 -17.67 -4.45
N LYS A 3 23.93 -18.89 -4.41
CA LYS A 3 24.08 -19.82 -5.54
C LYS A 3 23.26 -19.22 -6.68
N LYS A 4 23.93 -18.63 -7.66
CA LYS A 4 23.38 -18.45 -9.00
C LYS A 4 23.15 -19.84 -9.57
N ILE A 5 21.98 -20.41 -9.31
CA ILE A 5 21.47 -21.49 -10.15
C ILE A 5 20.88 -20.76 -11.34
N LEU A 6 21.59 -20.80 -12.47
CA LEU A 6 20.96 -20.52 -13.76
C LEU A 6 19.84 -21.55 -13.92
N PRO A 7 18.55 -21.19 -14.01
CA PRO A 7 17.55 -22.19 -14.31
C PRO A 7 17.68 -22.51 -15.80
N MET A 8 18.25 -23.67 -16.04
CA MET A 8 18.21 -24.39 -17.31
C MET A 8 16.76 -24.87 -17.55
N PHE A 9 15.84 -23.92 -17.74
CA PHE A 9 14.43 -24.15 -18.09
C PHE A 9 13.92 -23.08 -19.07
N PHE A 10 14.75 -22.71 -20.04
CA PHE A 10 14.32 -21.89 -21.20
C PHE A 10 13.73 -22.74 -22.34
N LEU A 11 13.34 -23.99 -22.09
CA LEU A 11 12.94 -24.95 -23.13
C LEU A 11 11.59 -25.64 -22.93
N LEU A 12 10.73 -25.21 -21.99
CA LEU A 12 9.40 -25.82 -21.85
C LEU A 12 8.24 -24.86 -21.52
N SER A 13 8.32 -23.57 -21.86
CA SER A 13 7.18 -22.64 -21.76
C SER A 13 6.52 -22.28 -23.09
N LEU A 14 6.99 -22.86 -24.22
CA LEU A 14 6.36 -22.66 -25.53
C LEU A 14 5.35 -23.78 -25.86
N ALA A 15 4.47 -24.16 -24.93
CA ALA A 15 3.38 -25.12 -25.23
C ALA A 15 2.25 -25.21 -24.18
N ILE A 16 1.88 -24.13 -23.47
CA ILE A 16 0.54 -24.05 -22.84
C ILE A 16 -0.39 -23.10 -23.63
N GLY A 17 0.03 -22.72 -24.84
CA GLY A 17 -0.90 -22.56 -25.96
C GLY A 17 -1.33 -23.91 -26.54
N LEU A 18 -1.51 -24.95 -25.72
CA LEU A 18 -2.10 -26.20 -26.20
C LEU A 18 -3.60 -26.01 -26.17
N CYS A 19 -4.17 -25.69 -27.34
CA CYS A 19 -5.58 -25.87 -27.63
C CYS A 19 -6.06 -27.18 -26.99
N ILE A 20 -6.82 -27.09 -25.89
CA ILE A 20 -7.68 -28.19 -25.44
C ILE A 20 -8.84 -28.23 -26.44
N ALA A 21 -8.55 -28.60 -27.68
CA ALA A 21 -9.52 -29.08 -28.63
C ALA A 21 -9.65 -30.59 -28.41
N VAL A 22 -10.22 -30.98 -27.26
CA VAL A 22 -10.63 -32.37 -27.03
C VAL A 22 -12.12 -32.46 -27.31
N SER A 23 -12.42 -32.87 -28.54
CA SER A 23 -13.62 -33.60 -28.99
C SER A 23 -14.77 -33.69 -27.97
N GLY A 24 -15.55 -32.61 -27.92
CA GLY A 24 -16.80 -32.51 -27.17
C GLY A 24 -17.34 -31.09 -27.30
N CYS A 25 -17.51 -30.63 -28.55
CA CYS A 25 -17.71 -29.23 -28.94
C CYS A 25 -18.92 -28.60 -28.23
N SER A 26 -18.66 -28.04 -27.06
CA SER A 26 -19.48 -27.01 -26.49
C SER A 26 -18.78 -25.72 -26.86
N ALA A 27 -19.22 -25.06 -27.95
CA ALA A 27 -18.57 -23.87 -28.49
C ALA A 27 -18.12 -22.92 -27.35
N LEU A 28 -16.90 -22.42 -27.45
CA LEU A 28 -16.46 -21.29 -26.64
C LEU A 28 -17.42 -20.14 -26.97
N LYS A 29 -18.11 -19.65 -25.93
CA LYS A 29 -19.20 -18.67 -26.06
C LYS A 29 -18.92 -17.39 -25.29
N LEU A 30 -17.93 -17.43 -24.40
CA LEU A 30 -17.51 -16.28 -23.60
C LEU A 30 -16.28 -15.66 -24.24
N LYS A 31 -16.13 -14.34 -24.06
CA LYS A 31 -14.90 -13.64 -24.44
C LYS A 31 -13.75 -14.11 -23.56
N ALA A 32 -12.53 -14.10 -24.09
CA ALA A 32 -11.33 -14.25 -23.27
C ALA A 32 -11.27 -13.10 -22.24
N PRO A 33 -10.90 -13.38 -20.99
CA PRO A 33 -10.54 -12.34 -20.04
C PRO A 33 -9.44 -11.43 -20.59
N ALA A 34 -9.55 -10.12 -20.35
CA ALA A 34 -8.63 -9.12 -20.89
C ALA A 34 -8.18 -8.13 -19.80
N ASN A 35 -7.12 -7.38 -20.08
CA ASN A 35 -6.56 -6.36 -19.19
C ASN A 35 -6.17 -6.89 -17.79
N LEU A 36 -5.54 -8.07 -17.78
CA LEU A 36 -4.96 -8.65 -16.57
C LEU A 36 -3.95 -7.66 -15.97
N ARG A 37 -4.08 -7.44 -14.67
CA ARG A 37 -3.24 -6.50 -13.91
C ARG A 37 -3.30 -6.84 -12.44
N VAL A 38 -2.25 -6.50 -11.71
CA VAL A 38 -2.35 -6.38 -10.25
C VAL A 38 -2.95 -5.02 -9.94
N SER A 39 -4.17 -5.03 -9.39
CA SER A 39 -4.89 -3.82 -8.98
C SER A 39 -4.20 -3.17 -7.79
N ASP A 40 -4.59 -1.91 -7.50
CA ASP A 40 -4.01 -1.16 -6.39
C ASP A 40 -4.30 -1.81 -5.02
N ASP A 41 -5.35 -2.62 -4.90
CA ASP A 41 -5.64 -3.44 -3.71
C ASP A 41 -4.83 -4.74 -3.64
N GLY A 42 -3.93 -4.97 -4.60
CA GLY A 42 -3.01 -6.11 -4.65
C GLY A 42 -3.57 -7.40 -5.22
N PHE A 43 -4.83 -7.40 -5.66
CA PHE A 43 -5.42 -8.55 -6.32
C PHE A 43 -4.95 -8.62 -7.77
N LEU A 44 -4.68 -9.82 -8.26
CA LEU A 44 -4.73 -10.07 -9.69
C LEU A 44 -6.17 -9.84 -10.14
N SER A 45 -6.38 -9.05 -11.19
CA SER A 45 -7.71 -8.66 -11.66
C SER A 45 -7.74 -8.52 -13.17
N TRP A 46 -8.93 -8.66 -13.75
CA TRP A 46 -9.18 -8.54 -15.18
C TRP A 46 -10.58 -7.96 -15.41
N ASP A 47 -10.88 -7.59 -16.65
CA ASP A 47 -12.20 -7.08 -16.98
C ASP A 47 -13.27 -8.18 -16.89
N GLU A 48 -14.42 -7.85 -16.28
CA GLU A 48 -15.54 -8.78 -16.15
C GLU A 48 -16.00 -9.28 -17.54
N VAL A 49 -16.34 -10.57 -17.61
CA VAL A 49 -16.74 -11.24 -18.85
C VAL A 49 -18.23 -11.54 -18.77
N ASP A 50 -19.03 -10.83 -19.55
CA ASP A 50 -20.47 -11.02 -19.60
C ASP A 50 -20.86 -12.50 -19.77
N GLY A 51 -21.61 -13.03 -18.80
CA GLY A 51 -22.11 -14.40 -18.82
C GLY A 51 -21.13 -15.47 -18.29
N ALA A 52 -19.95 -15.08 -17.82
CA ALA A 52 -19.12 -15.94 -16.99
C ALA A 52 -19.80 -16.17 -15.62
N ALA A 53 -19.72 -17.40 -15.12
CA ALA A 53 -20.17 -17.72 -13.77
C ALA A 53 -19.02 -17.75 -12.76
N ALA A 54 -17.81 -18.00 -13.26
CA ALA A 54 -16.57 -18.07 -12.50
C ALA A 54 -15.39 -17.93 -13.45
N TYR A 55 -14.19 -17.94 -12.90
CA TYR A 55 -12.92 -17.91 -13.62
C TYR A 55 -11.98 -18.97 -13.08
N ARG A 56 -11.10 -19.44 -13.96
CA ARG A 56 -9.96 -20.27 -13.58
C ARG A 56 -8.68 -19.54 -13.97
N VAL A 57 -7.82 -19.39 -12.98
CA VAL A 57 -6.52 -18.73 -13.07
C VAL A 57 -5.44 -19.81 -13.04
N PHE A 58 -4.58 -19.78 -14.04
CA PHE A 58 -3.39 -20.61 -14.11
C PHE A 58 -2.20 -19.74 -13.70
N ILE A 59 -1.44 -20.18 -12.70
CA ILE A 59 -0.25 -19.49 -12.20
C ILE A 59 0.90 -20.48 -12.18
N ASN A 60 1.81 -20.39 -13.15
CA ASN A 60 2.83 -21.41 -13.40
C ASN A 60 2.21 -22.82 -13.47
N ASP A 61 2.51 -23.69 -12.50
CA ASP A 61 1.99 -25.06 -12.41
C ASP A 61 0.70 -25.16 -11.56
N GLY A 62 0.25 -24.06 -10.96
CA GLY A 62 -0.93 -23.99 -10.09
C GLY A 62 -2.22 -23.62 -10.82
N VAL A 63 -3.35 -24.09 -10.28
CA VAL A 63 -4.70 -23.85 -10.83
C VAL A 63 -5.63 -23.40 -9.71
N PHE A 64 -6.26 -22.25 -9.87
CA PHE A 64 -7.10 -21.60 -8.88
C PHE A 64 -8.42 -21.16 -9.50
N ASP A 65 -9.54 -21.45 -8.85
CA ASP A 65 -10.86 -21.01 -9.30
C ASP A 65 -11.35 -19.85 -8.40
N THR A 66 -12.05 -18.88 -9.00
CA THR A 66 -12.66 -17.74 -8.29
C THR A 66 -13.98 -17.36 -8.96
N ASP A 67 -14.99 -17.01 -8.17
CA ASP A 67 -16.30 -16.57 -8.67
C ASP A 67 -16.31 -15.06 -9.01
N GLU A 68 -15.21 -14.36 -8.72
CA GLU A 68 -15.03 -12.93 -9.02
C GLU A 68 -14.02 -12.72 -10.15
N ASN A 69 -14.04 -11.56 -10.81
CA ASN A 69 -13.04 -11.18 -11.82
C ASN A 69 -11.69 -10.74 -11.21
N ARG A 70 -11.33 -11.35 -10.07
CA ARG A 70 -10.13 -11.09 -9.29
C ARG A 70 -9.73 -12.32 -8.47
N LEU A 71 -8.44 -12.44 -8.18
CA LEU A 71 -7.85 -13.48 -7.35
C LEU A 71 -6.82 -12.86 -6.39
N ASP A 72 -6.88 -13.25 -5.12
CA ASP A 72 -5.82 -12.95 -4.15
C ASP A 72 -4.56 -13.74 -4.55
N ILE A 73 -3.44 -13.04 -4.73
CA ILE A 73 -2.15 -13.62 -5.10
C ILE A 73 -1.07 -13.38 -4.03
N PHE A 74 -1.43 -12.94 -2.82
CA PHE A 74 -0.47 -12.63 -1.75
C PHE A 74 0.20 -13.85 -1.12
N TRP A 75 -0.30 -15.05 -1.41
CA TRP A 75 0.35 -16.30 -1.05
C TRP A 75 1.48 -16.68 -2.02
N LEU A 76 1.64 -15.98 -3.15
CA LEU A 76 2.79 -16.18 -4.03
C LEU A 76 4.07 -15.79 -3.28
N THR A 77 5.04 -16.68 -3.28
CA THR A 77 6.32 -16.52 -2.59
C THR A 77 7.44 -16.14 -3.57
N ASP A 78 8.67 -15.99 -3.10
CA ASP A 78 9.87 -15.85 -3.91
C ASP A 78 10.29 -17.15 -4.64
N SER A 79 9.42 -18.17 -4.67
CA SER A 79 9.73 -19.47 -5.30
C SER A 79 9.92 -19.39 -6.81
N TYR A 80 9.45 -18.32 -7.46
CA TYR A 80 9.62 -18.07 -8.88
C TYR A 80 10.09 -16.62 -9.10
N ASP A 81 11.08 -16.43 -10.00
CA ASP A 81 11.57 -15.09 -10.39
C ASP A 81 10.47 -14.30 -11.14
N VAL A 82 9.61 -14.99 -11.89
CA VAL A 82 8.46 -14.43 -12.61
C VAL A 82 7.33 -15.44 -12.53
N TYR A 83 6.12 -14.96 -12.23
CA TYR A 83 4.90 -15.73 -12.31
C TYR A 83 4.24 -15.53 -13.67
N LEU A 84 4.04 -16.63 -14.39
CA LEU A 84 3.32 -16.66 -15.66
C LEU A 84 1.86 -16.94 -15.37
N ILE A 85 0.99 -15.99 -15.73
CA ILE A 85 -0.43 -16.01 -15.35
C ILE A 85 -1.30 -15.92 -16.59
N ASP A 86 -2.28 -16.82 -16.71
CA ASP A 86 -3.39 -16.66 -17.64
C ASP A 86 -4.73 -17.04 -17.00
N VAL A 87 -5.83 -16.52 -17.57
CA VAL A 87 -7.17 -16.68 -17.01
C VAL A 87 -8.15 -17.12 -18.09
N VAL A 88 -9.05 -18.04 -17.74
CA VAL A 88 -10.20 -18.44 -18.57
C VAL A 88 -11.52 -18.20 -17.82
N ALA A 89 -12.58 -17.91 -18.57
CA ALA A 89 -13.94 -17.79 -18.05
C ALA A 89 -14.67 -19.15 -18.08
N LEU A 90 -15.42 -19.42 -17.01
CA LEU A 90 -16.18 -20.65 -16.81
C LEU A 90 -17.69 -20.41 -16.92
N ASP A 91 -18.44 -21.42 -17.36
CA ASP A 91 -19.91 -21.42 -17.17
C ASP A 91 -20.33 -21.94 -15.79
N ALA A 92 -21.63 -21.86 -15.49
CA ALA A 92 -22.21 -22.29 -14.21
C ALA A 92 -22.05 -23.81 -13.89
N LYS A 93 -21.40 -24.58 -14.77
CA LYS A 93 -21.02 -25.98 -14.53
C LYS A 93 -19.50 -26.15 -14.40
N ASN A 94 -18.78 -25.05 -14.16
CA ASN A 94 -17.33 -24.96 -14.05
C ASN A 94 -16.58 -25.48 -15.28
N ARG A 95 -17.19 -25.34 -16.47
CA ARG A 95 -16.58 -25.71 -17.75
C ARG A 95 -15.96 -24.49 -18.38
N ILE A 96 -14.74 -24.63 -18.91
CA ILE A 96 -14.04 -23.57 -19.64
C ILE A 96 -14.84 -23.19 -20.90
N LYS A 97 -15.14 -21.89 -21.04
CA LYS A 97 -16.00 -21.35 -22.11
C LYS A 97 -15.43 -20.14 -22.84
N SER A 98 -14.23 -19.71 -22.50
CA SER A 98 -13.44 -18.75 -23.28
C SER A 98 -12.11 -19.36 -23.72
N GLU A 99 -11.43 -18.68 -24.64
CA GLU A 99 -9.99 -18.82 -24.78
C GLU A 99 -9.27 -18.25 -23.54
N SER A 100 -7.99 -18.60 -23.36
CA SER A 100 -7.14 -17.96 -22.34
C SER A 100 -6.95 -16.49 -22.66
N SER A 101 -6.75 -15.69 -21.61
CA SER A 101 -6.25 -14.32 -21.74
C SER A 101 -4.88 -14.28 -22.43
N GLU A 102 -4.42 -13.09 -22.80
CA GLU A 102 -2.99 -12.87 -23.02
C GLU A 102 -2.19 -13.26 -21.76
N LEU A 103 -1.00 -13.83 -21.97
CA LEU A 103 -0.12 -14.23 -20.87
C LEU A 103 0.36 -12.99 -20.13
N PHE A 104 0.08 -12.94 -18.83
CA PHE A 104 0.51 -11.87 -17.94
C PHE A 104 1.75 -12.34 -17.16
N GLU A 105 2.88 -11.67 -17.38
CA GLU A 105 4.10 -11.89 -16.62
C GLU A 105 4.07 -11.00 -15.37
N TYR A 106 3.98 -11.61 -14.20
CA TYR A 106 4.05 -10.94 -12.92
C TYR A 106 5.40 -11.23 -12.26
N ASP A 107 6.32 -10.28 -12.40
CA ASP A 107 7.55 -10.27 -11.62
C ASP A 107 7.18 -9.89 -10.18
N LEU A 108 7.25 -10.87 -9.29
CA LEU A 108 7.27 -10.63 -7.85
C LEU A 108 8.64 -10.00 -7.57
N GLN A 109 8.83 -8.73 -7.92
CA GLN A 109 9.97 -7.96 -7.44
C GLN A 109 9.76 -7.78 -5.94
N ASP A 110 10.26 -8.82 -5.30
CA ASP A 110 10.38 -9.16 -3.91
C ASP A 110 10.68 -7.90 -3.10
N SER A 111 9.68 -7.46 -2.34
CA SER A 111 9.96 -6.71 -1.12
C SER A 111 9.90 -7.63 0.08
N GLY A 112 10.14 -8.94 -0.12
CA GLY A 112 10.48 -9.87 0.95
C GLY A 112 11.30 -9.14 2.01
N GLY A 113 10.98 -9.38 3.27
CA GLY A 113 11.37 -8.46 4.33
C GLY A 113 10.22 -8.08 5.26
N TRP A 114 8.99 -8.41 4.95
CA TRP A 114 7.85 -8.29 5.87
C TRP A 114 7.04 -9.59 5.92
N THR A 115 6.18 -9.72 6.92
CA THR A 115 5.35 -10.90 7.20
C THR A 115 3.98 -10.46 7.71
N LEU A 116 3.05 -11.39 7.85
CA LEU A 116 1.73 -11.17 8.42
C LEU A 116 1.64 -11.87 9.77
N GLN A 117 1.41 -11.08 10.83
CA GLN A 117 1.32 -11.58 12.20
C GLN A 117 -0.12 -11.55 12.66
N TYR A 118 -0.64 -12.70 13.10
CA TYR A 118 -2.01 -12.80 13.60
C TYR A 118 -2.16 -12.00 14.89
N ASN A 119 -3.15 -11.10 14.93
CA ASN A 119 -3.38 -10.18 16.04
C ASN A 119 -4.61 -10.53 16.90
N GLY A 120 -5.28 -11.65 16.62
CA GLY A 120 -6.47 -12.12 17.34
C GLY A 120 -7.78 -11.94 16.56
N GLU A 121 -7.83 -11.05 15.58
CA GLU A 121 -9.02 -10.81 14.73
C GLU A 121 -8.68 -10.89 13.23
N GLY A 122 -7.44 -10.58 12.88
CA GLY A 122 -6.90 -10.64 11.53
C GLY A 122 -5.37 -10.67 11.58
N TYR A 123 -4.73 -9.93 10.68
CA TYR A 123 -3.28 -9.88 10.57
C TYR A 123 -2.74 -8.45 10.53
N ASP A 124 -1.57 -8.25 11.11
CA ASP A 124 -0.79 -7.03 10.95
C ASP A 124 0.41 -7.29 10.03
N VAL A 125 0.72 -6.33 9.18
CA VAL A 125 1.94 -6.31 8.38
C VAL A 125 3.10 -5.97 9.30
N ALA A 126 4.00 -6.91 9.52
CA ALA A 126 5.17 -6.74 10.38
C ALA A 126 6.47 -6.87 9.60
N GLY A 127 7.46 -6.06 9.97
CA GLY A 127 8.80 -6.16 9.42
C GLY A 127 9.52 -7.43 9.87
N THR A 128 10.56 -7.80 9.13
CA THR A 128 11.54 -8.81 9.52
C THR A 128 12.88 -8.13 9.85
N GLU A 129 13.85 -8.90 10.35
CA GLU A 129 15.19 -8.37 10.59
C GLU A 129 15.89 -7.83 9.33
N ASP A 130 15.49 -8.34 8.15
CA ASP A 130 16.09 -7.96 6.87
C ASP A 130 15.32 -6.85 6.14
N SER A 131 14.16 -6.38 6.64
CA SER A 131 13.30 -5.39 5.94
C SER A 131 14.09 -4.28 5.26
N LYS A 132 14.97 -3.63 6.04
CA LYS A 132 15.78 -2.47 5.61
C LYS A 132 16.70 -2.73 4.41
N ASN A 133 17.04 -3.99 4.14
CA ASN A 133 17.98 -4.40 3.10
C ASN A 133 17.26 -4.90 1.84
N VAL A 134 16.11 -5.55 2.01
CA VAL A 134 15.40 -6.26 0.93
C VAL A 134 14.11 -5.57 0.47
N VAL A 135 13.41 -4.85 1.34
CA VAL A 135 12.23 -4.06 0.94
C VAL A 135 12.68 -2.91 0.02
N SER A 136 12.20 -2.95 -1.22
CA SER A 136 12.55 -1.98 -2.25
C SER A 136 11.41 -1.75 -3.25
N GLY A 137 11.48 -0.67 -4.02
CA GLY A 137 10.54 -0.39 -5.10
C GLY A 137 9.12 -0.09 -4.61
N LYS A 138 8.12 -0.51 -5.40
CA LYS A 138 6.70 -0.37 -5.06
C LYS A 138 6.27 -1.59 -4.24
N VAL A 139 5.68 -1.35 -3.08
CA VAL A 139 5.05 -2.38 -2.25
C VAL A 139 3.54 -2.21 -2.27
N ILE A 140 2.82 -3.30 -2.45
CA ILE A 140 1.36 -3.34 -2.34
C ILE A 140 1.06 -4.32 -1.20
N LEU A 141 0.29 -3.89 -0.21
CA LEU A 141 -0.04 -4.73 0.94
C LEU A 141 -1.36 -5.49 0.72
N PRO A 142 -1.49 -6.73 1.25
CA PRO A 142 -2.72 -7.48 1.19
C PRO A 142 -3.81 -6.84 2.03
N SER A 143 -5.06 -6.89 1.54
CA SER A 143 -6.22 -6.57 2.37
C SER A 143 -6.76 -7.77 3.14
N VAL A 144 -6.45 -8.99 2.70
CA VAL A 144 -6.90 -10.27 3.25
C VAL A 144 -5.74 -11.26 3.23
N TYR A 145 -5.69 -12.16 4.20
CA TYR A 145 -4.80 -13.31 4.22
C TYR A 145 -5.47 -14.45 4.98
N ASN A 146 -5.51 -15.65 4.40
CA ASN A 146 -6.24 -16.81 4.94
C ASN A 146 -7.68 -16.47 5.36
N ASP A 147 -8.43 -15.82 4.47
CA ASP A 147 -9.83 -15.41 4.67
C ASP A 147 -10.07 -14.44 5.84
N LEU A 148 -9.02 -13.87 6.42
CA LEU A 148 -9.09 -12.88 7.49
C LEU A 148 -8.50 -11.53 7.03
N PRO A 149 -9.01 -10.40 7.55
CA PRO A 149 -8.56 -9.09 7.13
C PRO A 149 -7.12 -8.82 7.59
N VAL A 150 -6.38 -8.04 6.80
CA VAL A 150 -5.15 -7.39 7.23
C VAL A 150 -5.52 -6.00 7.75
N THR A 151 -5.33 -5.78 9.04
CA THR A 151 -5.96 -4.67 9.78
C THR A 151 -4.99 -3.58 10.23
N GLY A 152 -3.69 -3.85 10.22
CA GLY A 152 -2.68 -2.93 10.72
C GLY A 152 -1.33 -3.06 10.02
N ILE A 153 -0.51 -2.02 10.19
CA ILE A 153 0.94 -2.07 9.96
C ILE A 153 1.61 -1.95 11.32
N ALA A 154 2.36 -2.97 11.72
CA ALA A 154 2.99 -3.03 13.03
C ALA A 154 4.07 -1.96 13.20
N ASP A 155 4.43 -1.71 14.46
CA ASP A 155 5.52 -0.83 14.83
C ASP A 155 6.80 -1.17 14.05
N ALA A 156 7.43 -0.14 13.49
CA ALA A 156 8.68 -0.21 12.75
C ALA A 156 8.70 -1.21 11.56
N ALA A 157 7.55 -1.65 11.03
CA ALA A 157 7.49 -2.71 10.01
C ALA A 157 8.38 -2.47 8.78
N PHE A 158 8.41 -1.22 8.32
CA PHE A 158 9.22 -0.77 7.19
C PHE A 158 10.31 0.21 7.61
N MET A 159 10.67 0.28 8.90
CA MET A 159 11.70 1.20 9.37
C MET A 159 13.03 0.98 8.62
N LEU A 160 13.64 2.08 8.16
CA LEU A 160 14.90 2.10 7.41
C LEU A 160 14.86 1.37 6.05
N CYS A 161 13.69 1.11 5.47
CA CYS A 161 13.56 0.59 4.10
C CYS A 161 13.87 1.70 3.07
N LYS A 162 15.15 2.05 2.95
CA LYS A 162 15.62 3.20 2.16
C LYS A 162 15.39 3.07 0.66
N ASN A 163 15.14 1.86 0.17
CA ASN A 163 14.87 1.61 -1.25
C ASN A 163 13.37 1.49 -1.56
N LEU A 164 12.48 1.54 -0.54
CA LEU A 164 11.03 1.61 -0.74
C LEU A 164 10.70 2.95 -1.41
N THR A 165 10.10 2.91 -2.60
CA THR A 165 9.77 4.12 -3.39
C THR A 165 8.29 4.47 -3.33
N SER A 166 7.41 3.48 -3.21
CA SER A 166 5.98 3.70 -3.03
C SER A 166 5.34 2.56 -2.23
N ILE A 167 4.30 2.88 -1.48
CA ILE A 167 3.47 1.88 -0.82
C ILE A 167 1.98 2.14 -1.03
N ILE A 168 1.24 1.08 -1.37
CA ILE A 168 -0.21 1.09 -1.40
C ILE A 168 -0.72 0.31 -0.19
N ILE A 169 -1.47 1.02 0.67
CA ILE A 169 -2.03 0.49 1.90
C ILE A 169 -3.54 0.26 1.67
N PRO A 170 -4.04 -0.98 1.74
CA PRO A 170 -5.44 -1.28 1.50
C PRO A 170 -6.37 -0.74 2.60
N ASP A 171 -7.63 -0.48 2.23
CA ASP A 171 -8.66 0.08 3.11
C ASP A 171 -9.04 -0.79 4.32
N SER A 172 -8.64 -2.06 4.33
CA SER A 172 -8.79 -2.94 5.49
C SER A 172 -7.89 -2.52 6.66
N ILE A 173 -6.78 -1.82 6.37
CA ILE A 173 -5.87 -1.31 7.40
C ILE A 173 -6.50 -0.10 8.09
N THR A 174 -6.53 -0.17 9.41
CA THR A 174 -7.09 0.85 10.30
C THR A 174 -6.03 1.54 11.15
N GLU A 175 -4.84 0.94 11.26
CA GLU A 175 -3.76 1.41 12.13
C GLU A 175 -2.41 1.38 11.41
N ILE A 176 -1.63 2.45 11.54
CA ILE A 176 -0.23 2.51 11.14
C ILE A 176 0.60 2.76 12.40
N GLY A 177 1.37 1.73 12.78
CA GLY A 177 2.13 1.69 14.01
C GLY A 177 3.23 2.75 14.10
N GLN A 178 3.77 2.85 15.30
CA GLN A 178 4.83 3.77 15.62
C GLN A 178 6.06 3.50 14.75
N ALA A 179 6.64 4.55 14.17
CA ALA A 179 7.82 4.44 13.32
C ALA A 179 7.71 3.50 12.10
N ALA A 180 6.49 3.11 11.69
CA ALA A 180 6.27 2.11 10.63
C ALA A 180 7.09 2.37 9.36
N PHE A 181 7.17 3.62 8.90
CA PHE A 181 7.95 4.05 7.73
C PHE A 181 9.12 4.97 8.07
N ASN A 182 9.57 4.96 9.33
CA ASN A 182 10.63 5.86 9.76
C ASN A 182 11.92 5.63 8.97
N CYS A 183 12.50 6.72 8.45
CA CYS A 183 13.69 6.75 7.62
C CYS A 183 13.59 5.96 6.29
N CYS A 184 12.38 5.78 5.74
CA CYS A 184 12.18 5.37 4.35
C CYS A 184 12.52 6.54 3.40
N THR A 185 13.80 6.82 3.23
CA THR A 185 14.28 8.07 2.60
C THR A 185 13.98 8.20 1.11
N SER A 186 13.60 7.12 0.43
CA SER A 186 13.20 7.14 -0.99
C SER A 186 11.69 7.00 -1.19
N LEU A 187 10.89 6.89 -0.11
CA LEU A 187 9.45 6.77 -0.18
C LEU A 187 8.89 8.08 -0.72
N ALA A 188 8.40 8.08 -1.96
CA ALA A 188 7.89 9.24 -2.66
C ALA A 188 6.36 9.31 -2.64
N ARG A 189 5.69 8.16 -2.51
CA ARG A 189 4.23 8.04 -2.51
C ARG A 189 3.77 7.06 -1.43
N ALA A 190 2.86 7.50 -0.56
CA ALA A 190 2.16 6.66 0.40
C ALA A 190 0.66 6.96 0.32
N GLU A 191 -0.12 5.98 -0.13
CA GLU A 191 -1.59 6.10 -0.18
C GLU A 191 -2.16 5.58 1.15
N LEU A 192 -2.73 6.48 1.94
CA LEU A 192 -3.32 6.14 3.24
C LEU A 192 -4.71 5.50 3.06
N PRO A 193 -5.06 4.49 3.89
CA PRO A 193 -6.31 3.76 3.74
C PRO A 193 -7.50 4.58 4.26
N ARG A 194 -8.66 4.49 3.60
CA ARG A 194 -9.85 5.32 3.91
C ARG A 194 -10.44 5.10 5.31
N ARG A 195 -10.06 4.02 5.99
CA ARG A 195 -10.52 3.67 7.35
C ARG A 195 -9.46 3.90 8.42
N LEU A 196 -8.33 4.55 8.09
CA LEU A 196 -7.26 4.85 9.03
C LEU A 196 -7.79 5.63 10.24
N GLN A 197 -7.44 5.20 11.45
CA GLN A 197 -7.88 5.81 12.71
C GLN A 197 -6.77 6.61 13.39
N SER A 198 -5.51 6.19 13.26
CA SER A 198 -4.39 6.82 13.97
C SER A 198 -3.14 6.94 13.10
N LEU A 199 -2.38 8.01 13.37
CA LEU A 199 -1.05 8.24 12.83
C LEU A 199 -0.07 8.50 13.98
N GLU A 200 0.65 7.45 14.33
CA GLU A 200 1.47 7.39 15.54
C GLU A 200 2.80 8.14 15.44
N ARG A 201 3.52 8.21 16.57
CA ARG A 201 4.81 8.91 16.68
C ARG A 201 5.77 8.44 15.58
N ILE A 202 6.31 9.41 14.84
CA ILE A 202 7.28 9.23 13.74
C ILE A 202 6.88 8.19 12.67
N ALA A 203 5.59 7.92 12.48
CA ALA A 203 5.11 6.93 11.50
C ALA A 203 5.72 7.13 10.10
N PHE A 204 5.93 8.38 9.67
CA PHE A 204 6.58 8.75 8.41
C PHE A 204 7.90 9.53 8.62
N GLY A 205 8.44 9.56 9.84
CA GLY A 205 9.60 10.39 10.17
C GLY A 205 10.78 10.15 9.21
N GLY A 206 11.39 11.21 8.68
CA GLY A 206 12.54 11.09 7.78
C GLY A 206 12.24 10.55 6.37
N CYS A 207 10.97 10.44 5.96
CA CYS A 207 10.59 10.21 4.56
C CYS A 207 10.86 11.48 3.72
N LYS A 208 12.12 11.69 3.35
CA LYS A 208 12.60 12.95 2.74
C LYS A 208 12.08 13.22 1.32
N THR A 209 11.65 12.19 0.60
CA THR A 209 11.15 12.29 -0.78
C THR A 209 9.63 12.28 -0.89
N LEU A 210 8.90 12.03 0.20
CA LEU A 210 7.45 11.99 0.20
C LEU A 210 6.94 13.39 -0.11
N THR A 211 6.20 13.56 -1.21
CA THR A 211 5.79 14.89 -1.69
C THR A 211 4.40 15.30 -1.22
N GLU A 212 3.53 14.33 -1.01
CA GLU A 212 2.13 14.54 -0.68
C GLU A 212 1.70 13.56 0.41
N LEU A 213 0.91 14.05 1.35
CA LEU A 213 0.25 13.21 2.34
C LEU A 213 -1.18 13.71 2.56
N LYS A 214 -2.14 12.93 2.07
CA LYS A 214 -3.58 13.15 2.27
C LYS A 214 -4.07 12.25 3.39
N ILE A 215 -4.52 12.88 4.48
CA ILE A 215 -4.92 12.20 5.70
C ILE A 215 -6.45 11.97 5.67
N PRO A 216 -6.92 10.72 5.79
CA PRO A 216 -8.34 10.39 5.73
C PRO A 216 -9.18 11.09 6.79
N LYS A 217 -10.45 11.37 6.47
CA LYS A 217 -11.36 12.04 7.41
C LYS A 217 -11.68 11.24 8.67
N THR A 218 -11.40 9.93 8.64
CA THR A 218 -11.62 9.01 9.75
C THR A 218 -10.56 9.10 10.84
N VAL A 219 -9.40 9.72 10.57
CA VAL A 219 -8.29 9.79 11.53
C VAL A 219 -8.70 10.57 12.77
N GLN A 220 -8.63 9.90 13.91
CA GLN A 220 -8.98 10.42 15.24
C GLN A 220 -7.76 10.89 16.04
N TYR A 221 -6.56 10.43 15.68
CA TYR A 221 -5.33 10.78 16.38
C TYR A 221 -4.16 11.01 15.41
N ILE A 222 -3.46 12.12 15.60
CA ILE A 222 -2.24 12.49 14.89
C ILE A 222 -1.19 12.91 15.91
N SER A 223 -0.06 12.21 15.95
CA SER A 223 1.11 12.66 16.70
C SER A 223 1.75 13.87 16.03
N GLY A 224 2.13 14.89 16.82
CA GLY A 224 2.90 16.04 16.31
C GLY A 224 4.25 15.65 15.67
N GLU A 225 4.77 14.48 16.03
CA GLU A 225 6.03 13.93 15.52
C GLU A 225 5.88 13.05 14.27
N MET A 226 4.65 12.78 13.82
CA MET A 226 4.33 11.82 12.75
C MET A 226 5.25 11.94 11.52
N MET A 227 5.61 13.17 11.16
CA MET A 227 6.38 13.50 9.96
C MET A 227 7.71 14.22 10.24
N ASN A 228 8.31 14.03 11.42
CA ASN A 228 9.58 14.67 11.77
C ASN A 228 10.65 14.51 10.67
N GLY A 229 11.18 15.61 10.15
CA GLY A 229 12.19 15.60 9.08
C GLY A 229 11.71 15.19 7.68
N CYS A 230 10.40 15.17 7.42
CA CYS A 230 9.82 14.99 6.08
C CYS A 230 9.94 16.26 5.22
N ASN A 231 11.15 16.56 4.75
CA ASN A 231 11.45 17.79 4.01
C ASN A 231 10.98 17.81 2.54
N GLY A 232 10.38 16.72 2.05
CA GLY A 232 9.85 16.60 0.69
C GLY A 232 8.40 17.04 0.54
N ILE A 233 7.63 17.09 1.65
CA ILE A 233 6.18 17.26 1.58
C ILE A 233 5.85 18.71 1.19
N THR A 234 5.19 18.86 0.04
CA THR A 234 4.69 20.13 -0.48
C THR A 234 3.17 20.27 -0.33
N THR A 235 2.47 19.15 -0.16
CA THR A 235 1.01 19.08 0.04
C THR A 235 0.70 18.22 1.25
N LEU A 236 0.16 18.84 2.31
CA LEU A 236 -0.32 18.17 3.51
C LEU A 236 -1.77 18.56 3.77
N GLU A 237 -2.66 17.59 3.65
CA GLU A 237 -4.11 17.83 3.67
C GLU A 237 -4.84 16.82 4.57
N ILE A 238 -5.90 17.30 5.22
CA ILE A 238 -6.89 16.47 5.91
C ILE A 238 -8.12 16.44 5.02
N GLU A 239 -8.65 15.25 4.74
CA GLU A 239 -9.89 15.12 3.97
C GLU A 239 -11.06 15.85 4.63
N GLU A 240 -11.93 16.42 3.78
CA GLU A 240 -13.11 17.15 4.24
C GLU A 240 -14.02 16.25 5.10
N GLY A 241 -14.51 16.83 6.20
CA GLY A 241 -15.40 16.15 7.14
C GLY A 241 -14.70 15.47 8.32
N ASN A 242 -13.37 15.58 8.48
CA ASN A 242 -12.71 15.17 9.72
C ASN A 242 -13.25 16.01 10.91
N GLU A 243 -13.64 15.39 12.01
CA GLU A 243 -14.27 16.10 13.16
C GLU A 243 -13.25 16.76 14.09
N ILE A 244 -11.99 16.29 14.10
CA ILE A 244 -10.96 16.68 15.08
C ILE A 244 -9.94 17.64 14.47
N TYR A 245 -9.55 17.41 13.22
CA TYR A 245 -8.48 18.12 12.55
C TYR A 245 -8.97 18.84 11.29
N GLU A 246 -8.24 19.86 10.90
CA GLU A 246 -8.32 20.50 9.59
C GLU A 246 -6.90 20.80 9.09
N SER A 247 -6.75 20.91 7.78
CA SER A 247 -5.52 21.40 7.16
C SER A 247 -5.72 22.81 6.61
N GLN A 248 -4.74 23.68 6.86
CA GLN A 248 -4.68 25.00 6.24
C GLN A 248 -3.21 25.36 6.00
N GLY A 249 -2.88 25.74 4.76
CA GLY A 249 -1.54 26.20 4.42
C GLY A 249 -0.44 25.17 4.68
N ASN A 250 -0.66 23.87 4.45
CA ASN A 250 0.27 22.78 4.81
C ASN A 250 0.54 22.61 6.31
N CYS A 251 -0.39 23.03 7.15
CA CYS A 251 -0.37 22.85 8.59
C CYS A 251 -1.60 22.04 9.01
N ILE A 252 -1.44 21.10 9.93
CA ILE A 252 -2.55 20.38 10.56
C ILE A 252 -2.90 21.08 11.87
N VAL A 253 -4.16 21.47 12.00
CA VAL A 253 -4.68 22.19 13.17
C VAL A 253 -5.75 21.33 13.84
N ARG A 254 -5.62 21.12 15.15
CA ARG A 254 -6.67 20.52 15.97
C ARG A 254 -7.75 21.57 16.23
N LYS A 255 -9.00 21.23 15.90
CA LYS A 255 -10.14 22.16 15.91
C LYS A 255 -10.51 22.63 17.31
N ALA A 256 -10.50 21.71 18.27
CA ALA A 256 -11.02 21.93 19.62
C ALA A 256 -10.32 23.09 20.35
N ASP A 257 -9.01 23.24 20.16
CA ASP A 257 -8.17 24.20 20.87
C ASP A 257 -7.27 25.03 19.95
N ARG A 258 -7.48 24.93 18.63
CA ARG A 258 -6.69 25.65 17.62
C ARG A 258 -5.18 25.41 17.75
N GLN A 259 -4.76 24.23 18.21
CA GLN A 259 -3.35 23.86 18.24
C GLN A 259 -2.87 23.47 16.83
N LEU A 260 -1.78 24.09 16.37
CA LEU A 260 -1.01 23.56 15.24
C LEU A 260 -0.27 22.31 15.69
N VAL A 261 -0.69 21.15 15.20
CA VAL A 261 -0.19 19.84 15.63
C VAL A 261 1.11 19.50 14.92
N CYS A 262 1.14 19.66 13.60
CA CYS A 262 2.33 19.53 12.77
C CYS A 262 2.20 20.36 11.50
N GLY A 263 3.32 20.67 10.86
CA GLY A 263 3.33 21.35 9.57
C GLY A 263 4.57 21.03 8.74
N THR A 264 4.47 21.26 7.43
CA THR A 264 5.60 21.08 6.52
C THR A 264 6.57 22.26 6.61
N LYS A 265 7.73 22.15 5.95
CA LYS A 265 8.68 23.27 5.83
C LYS A 265 8.11 24.51 5.12
N ASN A 266 7.05 24.33 4.34
CA ASN A 266 6.34 25.39 3.61
C ASN A 266 5.00 25.75 4.28
N CYS A 267 4.84 25.46 5.57
CA CYS A 267 3.61 25.73 6.30
C CYS A 267 3.38 27.25 6.42
N GLU A 268 2.24 27.69 5.91
CA GLU A 268 1.67 29.02 6.11
C GLU A 268 0.78 28.98 7.34
N ILE A 269 1.35 29.29 8.50
CA ILE A 269 0.65 29.19 9.79
C ILE A 269 -0.64 30.03 9.76
N PRO A 270 -1.81 29.44 10.04
CA PRO A 270 -3.08 30.17 10.09
C PRO A 270 -3.13 31.22 11.19
N GLU A 271 -3.71 32.39 10.91
CA GLU A 271 -3.81 33.51 11.87
C GLU A 271 -4.59 33.17 13.17
N ASN A 272 -5.46 32.16 13.11
CA ASN A 272 -6.36 31.78 14.20
C ASN A 272 -5.87 30.58 15.03
N ILE A 273 -4.57 30.24 14.99
CA ILE A 273 -4.00 29.26 15.92
C ILE A 273 -3.78 29.87 17.31
N ALA A 274 -4.01 29.09 18.36
CA ALA A 274 -3.77 29.51 19.74
C ALA A 274 -2.41 29.00 20.27
N SER A 275 -1.93 27.86 19.76
CA SER A 275 -0.67 27.27 20.20
C SER A 275 0.03 26.51 19.08
N VAL A 276 1.35 26.36 19.22
CA VAL A 276 2.16 25.44 18.42
C VAL A 276 2.49 24.22 19.28
N GLY A 277 2.15 23.03 18.80
CA GLY A 277 2.35 21.77 19.52
C GLY A 277 3.82 21.40 19.72
N GLU A 278 4.05 20.45 20.61
CA GLU A 278 5.36 19.83 20.80
C GLU A 278 5.81 19.17 19.48
N ASN A 279 7.08 19.38 19.11
CA ASN A 279 7.69 18.82 17.89
C ASN A 279 7.00 19.17 16.56
N ALA A 280 6.10 20.17 16.51
CA ALA A 280 5.25 20.44 15.34
C ALA A 280 6.02 20.65 14.01
N PHE A 281 7.25 21.16 14.10
CA PHE A 281 8.17 21.34 12.97
C PHE A 281 9.53 20.69 13.22
N TYR A 282 9.62 19.71 14.12
CA TYR A 282 10.90 19.14 14.52
C TYR A 282 11.66 18.52 13.33
N LYS A 283 12.93 18.93 13.18
CA LYS A 283 13.82 18.56 12.07
C LYS A 283 13.34 18.98 10.67
N MET A 284 12.39 19.91 10.58
CA MET A 284 12.02 20.51 9.31
C MET A 284 13.08 21.53 8.87
N ASP A 285 13.40 21.52 7.59
CA ASP A 285 14.35 22.43 6.94
C ASP A 285 13.64 23.75 6.61
N ILE A 286 13.24 24.47 7.66
CA ILE A 286 12.53 25.75 7.57
C ILE A 286 13.55 26.87 7.40
N GLU A 287 13.52 27.54 6.25
CA GLU A 287 14.33 28.74 6.02
C GLU A 287 13.77 29.95 6.76
N LYS A 288 12.45 30.11 6.74
CA LYS A 288 11.72 31.20 7.39
C LYS A 288 10.30 30.79 7.70
N LEU A 289 9.83 31.14 8.88
CA LEU A 289 8.44 30.96 9.31
C LEU A 289 8.03 32.16 10.17
N SER A 290 6.78 32.58 10.02
CA SER A 290 6.21 33.72 10.76
C SER A 290 5.12 33.21 11.69
N LEU A 291 5.17 33.60 12.95
CA LEU A 291 4.13 33.27 13.92
C LEU A 291 3.08 34.39 13.97
N PRO A 292 1.79 34.06 13.94
CA PRO A 292 0.74 35.05 14.09
C PRO A 292 0.73 35.61 15.51
N LYS A 293 0.20 36.83 15.68
CA LYS A 293 0.22 37.53 16.98
C LYS A 293 -0.60 36.82 18.07
N GLY A 294 -1.55 35.96 17.67
CA GLY A 294 -2.47 35.25 18.57
C GLY A 294 -1.88 34.00 19.22
N VAL A 295 -0.63 33.60 18.92
CA VAL A 295 -0.02 32.43 19.54
C VAL A 295 0.28 32.69 21.02
N GLU A 296 -0.34 31.90 21.89
CA GLU A 296 -0.21 32.02 23.35
C GLU A 296 0.87 31.11 23.92
N SER A 297 1.17 30.00 23.25
CA SER A 297 2.17 29.03 23.71
C SER A 297 2.86 28.28 22.56
N ILE A 298 4.10 27.89 22.81
CA ILE A 298 4.95 27.11 21.90
C ILE A 298 5.47 25.90 22.68
N GLY A 299 5.17 24.70 22.17
CA GLY A 299 5.59 23.44 22.75
C GLY A 299 7.11 23.22 22.72
N THR A 300 7.58 22.28 23.53
CA THR A 300 8.99 21.87 23.53
C THR A 300 9.40 21.37 22.14
N ALA A 301 10.60 21.78 21.69
CA ALA A 301 11.17 21.38 20.41
C ALA A 301 10.25 21.62 19.19
N ALA A 302 9.33 22.59 19.27
CA ALA A 302 8.39 22.90 18.20
C ALA A 302 9.07 23.28 16.87
N PHE A 303 10.27 23.89 16.91
CA PHE A 303 11.08 24.31 15.75
C PHE A 303 12.50 23.76 15.85
#